data_AF-A0A8D2KY63-F1
#
_entry.id   AF-A0A8D2KY63-F1
#
_cell.length_a   1.000
_cell.length_b   1.000
_cell.length_c   1.000
_cell.angle_alpha   90.00
_cell.angle_beta   90.00
_cell.angle_gamma   90.00
#
_symmetry.space_group_name_H-M   'P 1'
#
loop_
_entity.id
_entity.type
_entity.pdbx_description
1 polymer ?
#
loop_
_entity_poly.entity_id
_entity_poly.type
_entity_poly.pdbx_seq_one_letter_code
_entity_poly.pdbx_strand_id
1 'polypeptide(L)'
;MSGSKPRVAPAGAGGALSRLRGRRGSGDASPAVVAPLRAVQPRTEAELLALEAVRPEHVLGLSRVTENYLCRPEDNIYNIDFTKFKIRDLETGTVLFEIAKPSALEQEEEDGDIGEVDTSAGRFVRYQFTPAFLRLRTVGATVEFTVGDKPVSNFRMIERHYFRDRLLKNFDFDFGFCIPSSRNTCEHIYEFPQLSEDLTWAVKCLRQLHTVYRMVELPETHQMLRQTCRDFAERELVPIAAQLDKEHRFPAEQIKKMGSLGLLAVDVPEKYGGAGLDYLAYSIAVEEISRGCASTGVIMSVNNSLYLGPVLKFGSEEQKQKWITPFCSGDKIGCFALSEPGNGSDAGAASTVARLVGQEWVLNGTKAWITNAWDASAVLVFATTDRDLKHKGISAFLVPMPTAGLSLGKKEDKLGIRASSTANLIFEDCRVPKASLLGELGMGFKIAMQTLDSGRIGIASQALGIAQAALDCAVDYAEKRAAFGAPISRLQAIQFKLADMALALESARLLTWRAAMLKDNGRPYTQEAAMAKLSASEAATSVAHQAIQILGGMGYVTEMPAERHYRDARITEIYEGTSEIQRLVIAGQLLKAYRG
;
A
#
# COMPACT_ATOMS: atom_id res chain seq x y z
N MET A 1 51.93 -10.31 33.51
CA MET A 1 52.43 -9.66 34.74
C MET A 1 51.69 -8.34 34.87
N SER A 2 50.55 -8.35 35.57
CA SER A 2 50.39 -8.05 37.01
C SER A 2 50.43 -6.54 37.24
N GLY A 3 49.28 -5.89 37.46
CA GLY A 3 48.62 -5.78 38.77
C GLY A 3 48.58 -4.28 39.11
N SER A 4 47.70 -3.70 39.92
CA SER A 4 46.69 -4.18 40.85
C SER A 4 46.01 -2.92 41.44
N LYS A 5 44.71 -2.99 41.75
CA LYS A 5 44.02 -2.04 42.64
C LYS A 5 44.66 -2.04 44.06
N PRO A 6 44.33 -1.08 44.93
CA PRO A 6 43.23 -1.34 45.87
C PRO A 6 42.31 -0.13 46.19
N ARG A 7 41.15 -0.48 46.74
CA ARG A 7 40.10 0.34 47.39
C ARG A 7 40.60 1.00 48.68
N VAL A 8 39.85 1.98 49.21
CA VAL A 8 39.17 1.95 50.54
C VAL A 8 38.37 3.25 50.74
N ALA A 9 37.18 3.13 51.35
CA ALA A 9 36.31 4.21 51.83
C ALA A 9 36.39 4.33 53.36
N PRO A 10 35.93 5.43 53.96
CA PRO A 10 35.02 5.36 55.13
C PRO A 10 33.97 6.51 55.12
N ALA A 11 32.97 6.67 56.00
CA ALA A 11 32.12 5.86 56.89
C ALA A 11 31.19 6.84 57.66
N GLY A 12 29.95 6.42 57.99
CA GLY A 12 29.11 6.90 59.12
C GLY A 12 28.35 8.23 58.94
N ALA A 13 27.14 8.46 59.46
CA ALA A 13 26.24 7.77 60.42
C ALA A 13 24.80 8.37 60.23
N GLY A 14 23.68 7.65 60.37
CA GLY A 14 22.99 7.25 61.62
C GLY A 14 21.47 7.40 61.37
N GLY A 15 20.64 6.35 61.47
CA GLY A 15 19.82 5.93 62.62
C GLY A 15 18.34 5.88 62.17
N ALA A 16 17.41 5.03 62.63
CA ALA A 16 17.36 4.11 63.75
C ALA A 16 16.14 3.15 63.62
N LEU A 17 16.21 2.00 64.32
CA LEU A 17 15.12 1.21 64.95
C LEU A 17 14.10 0.46 64.04
N SER A 18 13.64 -0.76 64.30
CA SER A 18 13.81 -1.71 65.43
C SER A 18 13.36 -3.13 65.02
N ARG A 19 13.91 -4.14 65.70
CA ARG A 19 13.71 -5.59 65.59
C ARG A 19 12.34 -6.06 66.13
N LEU A 20 11.90 -7.27 65.76
CA LEU A 20 11.78 -8.42 66.69
C LEU A 20 11.40 -9.75 65.98
N ARG A 21 11.92 -10.84 66.55
CA ARG A 21 11.92 -12.25 66.10
C ARG A 21 11.01 -13.12 66.98
N GLY A 22 10.60 -14.27 66.45
CA GLY A 22 10.42 -15.57 67.14
C GLY A 22 9.91 -16.61 66.12
N ARG A 23 10.59 -17.70 65.67
CA ARG A 23 11.14 -18.93 66.32
C ARG A 23 10.07 -19.67 67.16
N ARG A 24 9.81 -21.00 67.06
CA ARG A 24 10.50 -22.21 66.55
C ARG A 24 9.46 -23.37 66.49
N GLY A 25 9.73 -24.44 65.71
CA GLY A 25 9.13 -25.76 65.94
C GLY A 25 9.42 -26.76 64.81
N SER A 26 10.22 -27.78 65.09
CA SER A 26 10.77 -28.82 64.20
C SER A 26 9.92 -30.08 64.11
N GLY A 27 10.03 -30.85 63.01
CA GLY A 27 9.67 -32.28 62.98
C GLY A 27 9.44 -32.83 61.57
N ASP A 28 10.30 -33.76 61.14
CA ASP A 28 10.18 -34.57 59.93
C ASP A 28 8.88 -35.40 59.87
N ALA A 29 8.26 -35.45 58.68
CA ALA A 29 7.69 -36.66 58.05
C ALA A 29 7.02 -36.29 56.71
N SER A 30 7.50 -36.84 55.59
CA SER A 30 6.69 -36.97 54.35
C SER A 30 5.67 -38.09 54.55
N PRO A 31 4.44 -38.00 53.99
CA PRO A 31 4.24 -38.43 52.61
C PRO A 31 3.32 -37.52 51.77
N ALA A 32 3.58 -37.54 50.46
CA ALA A 32 2.79 -37.06 49.32
C ALA A 32 1.49 -36.27 49.60
N VAL A 33 1.51 -34.97 49.27
CA VAL A 33 0.31 -34.17 48.99
C VAL A 33 0.30 -33.82 47.50
N VAL A 34 -0.70 -34.35 46.81
CA VAL A 34 -1.08 -33.99 45.44
C VAL A 34 -1.34 -32.48 45.38
N ALA A 35 -0.60 -31.77 44.53
CA ALA A 35 -0.85 -30.35 44.27
C ALA A 35 -2.24 -30.18 43.61
N PRO A 36 -3.05 -29.19 44.03
CA PRO A 36 -4.35 -28.95 43.43
C PRO A 36 -4.18 -28.45 41.98
N LEU A 37 -4.98 -29.02 41.07
CA LEU A 37 -5.14 -28.57 39.69
C LEU A 37 -5.37 -27.05 39.65
N ARG A 38 -4.49 -26.30 38.97
CA ARG A 38 -4.75 -24.90 38.61
C ARG A 38 -6.05 -24.84 37.82
N ALA A 39 -7.07 -24.15 38.34
CA ALA A 39 -8.26 -23.81 37.58
C ALA A 39 -7.85 -22.99 36.34
N VAL A 40 -8.27 -23.43 35.15
CA VAL A 40 -7.99 -22.77 33.88
C VAL A 40 -8.82 -21.49 33.81
N GLN A 41 -8.18 -20.32 33.65
CA GLN A 41 -8.91 -19.07 33.41
C GLN A 41 -9.49 -19.06 31.99
N PRO A 42 -10.78 -18.74 31.82
CA PRO A 42 -11.42 -18.68 30.50
C PRO A 42 -10.84 -17.53 29.67
N ARG A 43 -10.50 -17.81 28.40
CA ARG A 43 -9.97 -16.83 27.44
C ARG A 43 -10.94 -16.53 26.30
N THR A 44 -11.96 -17.36 26.16
CA THR A 44 -13.04 -17.27 25.17
C THR A 44 -14.41 -17.22 25.85
N GLU A 45 -15.41 -16.70 25.15
CA GLU A 45 -16.79 -16.61 25.65
C GLU A 45 -17.41 -17.99 25.92
N ALA A 46 -17.14 -18.98 25.05
CA ALA A 46 -17.63 -20.35 25.23
C ALA A 46 -17.09 -21.00 26.52
N GLU A 47 -15.82 -20.74 26.87
CA GLU A 47 -15.22 -21.23 28.12
C GLU A 47 -15.81 -20.52 29.35
N LEU A 48 -16.21 -19.25 29.22
CA LEU A 48 -16.81 -18.48 30.29
C LEU A 48 -18.27 -18.92 30.56
N LEU A 49 -19.05 -19.16 29.50
CA LEU A 49 -20.45 -19.61 29.58
C LEU A 49 -20.59 -21.05 30.07
N ALA A 50 -19.52 -21.84 30.03
CA ALA A 50 -19.46 -23.19 30.59
C ALA A 50 -19.26 -23.22 32.12
N LEU A 51 -19.05 -22.07 32.76
CA LEU A 51 -18.86 -21.97 34.20
C LEU A 51 -20.20 -21.93 34.95
N GLU A 52 -20.29 -22.71 36.04
CA GLU A 52 -21.46 -22.75 36.92
C GLU A 52 -21.70 -21.40 37.64
N ALA A 53 -20.65 -20.61 37.83
CA ALA A 53 -20.73 -19.23 38.31
C ALA A 53 -19.60 -18.36 37.72
N VAL A 54 -19.97 -17.25 37.08
CA VAL A 54 -19.02 -16.28 36.51
C VAL A 54 -18.57 -15.30 37.59
N ARG A 55 -17.25 -15.12 37.75
CA ARG A 55 -16.64 -14.18 38.72
C ARG A 55 -15.91 -13.06 37.98
N PRO A 56 -15.69 -11.88 38.60
CA PRO A 56 -15.04 -10.74 37.94
C PRO A 56 -13.70 -11.08 37.28
N GLU A 57 -12.87 -11.87 37.97
CA GLU A 57 -11.58 -12.35 37.49
C GLU A 57 -11.68 -13.23 36.23
N HIS A 58 -12.80 -13.91 36.02
CA HIS A 58 -13.05 -14.72 34.82
C HIS A 58 -13.39 -13.83 33.63
N VAL A 59 -14.22 -12.81 33.84
CA VAL A 59 -14.58 -11.85 32.79
C VAL A 59 -13.35 -11.05 32.38
N LEU A 60 -12.50 -10.62 33.34
CA LEU A 60 -11.25 -9.88 33.11
C LEU A 60 -10.21 -10.63 32.26
N GLY A 61 -10.32 -11.95 32.14
CA GLY A 61 -9.45 -12.79 31.30
C GLY A 61 -9.81 -12.86 29.82
N LEU A 62 -10.97 -12.32 29.41
CA LEU A 62 -11.44 -12.39 28.02
C LEU A 62 -10.61 -11.51 27.08
N SER A 63 -10.22 -12.09 25.95
CA SER A 63 -9.34 -11.44 24.96
C SER A 63 -10.08 -10.71 23.83
N ARG A 64 -11.41 -10.83 23.75
CA ARG A 64 -12.28 -10.26 22.72
C ARG A 64 -13.62 -9.79 23.31
N VAL A 65 -14.38 -9.03 22.52
CA VAL A 65 -15.77 -8.64 22.85
C VAL A 65 -16.65 -9.89 22.74
N THR A 66 -17.57 -10.07 23.68
CA THR A 66 -18.53 -11.19 23.67
C THR A 66 -19.66 -10.92 22.69
N GLU A 67 -20.10 -11.95 21.99
CA GLU A 67 -21.16 -11.89 20.98
C GLU A 67 -22.55 -11.99 21.63
N ASN A 68 -22.68 -12.64 22.80
CA ASN A 68 -23.93 -12.80 23.54
C ASN A 68 -23.87 -12.24 24.97
N TYR A 69 -25.04 -12.15 25.61
CA TYR A 69 -25.17 -11.68 27.00
C TYR A 69 -24.48 -12.64 27.98
N LEU A 70 -23.60 -12.09 28.85
CA LEU A 70 -22.94 -12.86 29.91
C LEU A 70 -23.84 -13.14 31.13
N CYS A 71 -24.98 -12.46 31.24
CA CYS A 71 -25.98 -12.60 32.30
C CYS A 71 -27.37 -12.48 31.65
N ARG A 72 -28.29 -13.42 31.91
CA ARG A 72 -29.57 -13.45 31.19
C ARG A 72 -30.50 -12.34 31.71
N PRO A 73 -31.46 -11.84 30.92
CA PRO A 73 -32.40 -10.79 31.36
C PRO A 73 -33.14 -11.13 32.67
N GLU A 74 -33.39 -12.43 32.85
CA GLU A 74 -34.02 -13.09 34.01
C GLU A 74 -33.23 -12.89 35.32
N ASP A 75 -31.92 -12.64 35.21
CA ASP A 75 -30.97 -12.56 36.33
C ASP A 75 -30.77 -11.11 36.85
N ASN A 76 -31.37 -10.10 36.21
CA ASN A 76 -31.33 -8.69 36.69
C ASN A 76 -32.35 -8.44 37.82
N ILE A 77 -32.17 -9.12 38.95
CA ILE A 77 -33.07 -9.10 40.10
C ILE A 77 -33.20 -7.74 40.82
N TYR A 78 -32.34 -6.78 40.48
CA TYR A 78 -32.26 -5.42 41.05
C TYR A 78 -32.81 -4.33 40.11
N ASN A 79 -33.28 -4.72 38.92
CA ASN A 79 -33.87 -3.84 37.91
C ASN A 79 -33.04 -2.58 37.60
N ILE A 80 -31.72 -2.78 37.45
CA ILE A 80 -30.81 -1.69 37.07
C ILE A 80 -30.95 -1.45 35.57
N ASP A 81 -31.21 -0.20 35.18
CA ASP A 81 -31.44 0.19 33.79
C ASP A 81 -30.60 1.40 33.38
N PHE A 82 -29.91 1.31 32.25
CA PHE A 82 -29.11 2.40 31.73
C PHE A 82 -29.98 3.35 30.94
N THR A 83 -29.86 4.63 31.25
CA THR A 83 -30.74 5.67 30.68
C THR A 83 -30.01 6.56 29.70
N LYS A 84 -28.72 6.86 29.95
CA LYS A 84 -27.95 7.77 29.10
C LYS A 84 -26.45 7.55 29.21
N PHE A 85 -25.75 7.72 28.09
CA PHE A 85 -24.29 7.81 28.03
C PHE A 85 -23.88 9.00 27.16
N LYS A 86 -22.89 9.76 27.61
CA LYS A 86 -22.45 10.99 26.95
C LYS A 86 -20.94 11.16 27.03
N ILE A 87 -20.33 11.59 25.95
CA ILE A 87 -18.92 12.00 25.90
C ILE A 87 -18.85 13.47 25.48
N ARG A 88 -18.13 14.28 26.26
CA ARG A 88 -17.92 15.70 26.01
C ARG A 88 -16.44 16.06 26.02
N ASP A 89 -16.07 17.00 25.15
CA ASP A 89 -14.82 17.73 25.28
C ASP A 89 -14.98 18.74 26.42
N LEU A 90 -14.14 18.64 27.46
CA LEU A 90 -14.23 19.51 28.62
C LEU A 90 -13.56 20.87 28.40
N GLU A 91 -12.68 21.01 27.40
CA GLU A 91 -12.08 22.30 27.06
C GLU A 91 -13.06 23.20 26.29
N THR A 92 -13.85 22.61 25.39
CA THR A 92 -14.80 23.35 24.54
C THR A 92 -16.27 23.23 24.96
N GLY A 93 -16.59 22.30 25.85
CA GLY A 93 -17.96 21.98 26.26
C GLY A 93 -18.79 21.21 25.21
N THR A 94 -18.17 20.87 24.07
CA THR A 94 -18.86 20.23 22.95
C THR A 94 -19.23 18.79 23.27
N VAL A 95 -20.48 18.41 23.04
CA VAL A 95 -20.93 17.01 23.12
C VAL A 95 -20.46 16.28 21.87
N LEU A 96 -19.55 15.33 22.05
CA LEU A 96 -18.96 14.58 20.95
C LEU A 96 -19.77 13.34 20.61
N PHE A 97 -20.49 12.80 21.60
CA PHE A 97 -21.29 11.60 21.47
C PHE A 97 -22.33 11.54 22.59
N GLU A 98 -23.57 11.16 22.27
CA GLU A 98 -24.64 11.00 23.23
C GLU A 98 -25.59 9.88 22.78
N ILE A 99 -25.91 8.97 23.69
CA ILE A 99 -26.94 7.95 23.53
C ILE A 99 -27.84 8.03 24.75
N ALA A 100 -29.15 8.06 24.52
CA ALA A 100 -30.16 8.03 25.57
C ALA A 100 -31.24 7.02 25.19
N LYS A 101 -31.83 6.34 26.18
CA LYS A 101 -33.10 5.65 25.96
C LYS A 101 -34.19 6.69 25.63
N PRO A 102 -35.08 6.42 24.66
CA PRO A 102 -36.23 7.28 24.39
C PRO A 102 -37.09 7.43 25.65
N SER A 103 -37.72 8.59 25.82
CA SER A 103 -38.63 8.80 26.95
C SER A 103 -39.95 8.05 26.74
N ALA A 104 -40.62 7.65 27.82
CA ALA A 104 -41.93 6.96 27.74
C ALA A 104 -43.03 7.81 27.05
N LEU A 105 -42.83 9.14 26.93
CA LEU A 105 -43.74 10.04 26.20
C LEU A 105 -43.51 10.02 24.68
N GLU A 106 -42.33 9.62 24.20
CA GLU A 106 -42.00 9.49 22.78
C GLU A 106 -42.41 8.13 22.20
N GLN A 107 -42.79 7.17 23.07
CA GLN A 107 -43.26 5.84 22.65
C GLN A 107 -44.75 5.78 22.28
N GLU A 108 -45.54 6.83 22.54
CA GLU A 108 -46.98 6.87 22.21
C GLU A 108 -47.28 7.55 20.85
N GLU A 109 -46.31 8.18 20.18
CA GLU A 109 -46.54 8.92 18.92
C GLU A 109 -46.07 8.21 17.63
N GLU A 110 -45.36 7.08 17.71
CA GLU A 110 -44.90 6.30 16.54
C GLU A 110 -45.46 4.86 16.52
N ASP A 111 -46.79 4.72 16.55
CA ASP A 111 -47.47 3.45 16.23
C ASP A 111 -47.60 3.28 14.69
N GLY A 112 -46.46 3.23 14.02
CA GLY A 112 -46.34 3.14 12.56
C GLY A 112 -45.21 2.22 12.12
N ASP A 113 -45.46 0.91 12.18
CA ASP A 113 -44.72 -0.18 11.50
C ASP A 113 -43.18 -0.06 11.50
N ILE A 114 -42.60 -0.23 12.69
CA ILE A 114 -41.17 -0.50 12.86
C ILE A 114 -41.07 -1.81 13.65
N GLY A 115 -40.40 -2.81 13.06
CA GLY A 115 -40.25 -4.15 13.64
C GLY A 115 -39.68 -4.12 15.07
N GLU A 116 -40.07 -5.14 15.86
CA GLU A 116 -39.67 -5.41 17.26
C GLU A 116 -38.64 -4.42 17.83
N VAL A 117 -39.13 -3.43 18.58
CA VAL A 117 -38.27 -2.57 19.39
C VAL A 117 -37.53 -3.46 20.38
N ASP A 118 -36.22 -3.58 20.18
CA ASP A 118 -35.34 -4.33 21.07
C ASP A 118 -35.33 -3.65 22.46
N THR A 119 -36.06 -4.26 23.40
CA THR A 119 -36.14 -3.84 24.80
C THR A 119 -34.79 -3.90 25.54
N SER A 120 -33.73 -4.37 24.87
CA SER A 120 -32.36 -4.51 25.41
C SER A 120 -31.48 -3.25 25.35
N ALA A 121 -32.00 -2.11 24.88
CA ALA A 121 -31.27 -0.85 24.60
C ALA A 121 -30.45 -0.23 25.76
N GLY A 122 -30.36 -0.88 26.92
CA GLY A 122 -29.53 -0.45 28.05
C GLY A 122 -28.16 -1.10 28.18
N ARG A 123 -27.79 -2.19 27.47
CA ARG A 123 -26.72 -3.05 28.04
C ARG A 123 -25.37 -3.09 27.31
N PHE A 124 -25.28 -2.67 26.05
CA PHE A 124 -24.00 -2.39 25.38
C PHE A 124 -24.14 -1.27 24.35
N VAL A 125 -23.17 -0.35 24.33
CA VAL A 125 -23.04 0.67 23.29
C VAL A 125 -21.77 0.40 22.50
N ARG A 126 -21.89 0.12 21.20
CA ARG A 126 -20.77 0.07 20.26
C ARG A 126 -20.64 1.44 19.59
N TYR A 127 -19.48 2.09 19.71
CA TYR A 127 -19.18 3.31 18.95
C TYR A 127 -17.83 3.22 18.23
N GLN A 128 -17.75 3.85 17.06
CA GLN A 128 -16.50 4.09 16.34
C GLN A 128 -16.14 5.56 16.49
N PHE A 129 -14.95 5.82 17.00
CA PHE A 129 -14.42 7.18 17.03
C PHE A 129 -13.90 7.59 15.66
N THR A 130 -14.15 8.84 15.28
CA THR A 130 -13.42 9.46 14.18
C THR A 130 -11.97 9.75 14.61
N PRO A 131 -11.03 9.92 13.68
CA PRO A 131 -9.65 10.33 14.00
C PRO A 131 -9.54 11.68 14.75
N ALA A 132 -10.64 12.41 14.93
CA ALA A 132 -10.70 13.61 15.77
C ALA A 132 -10.60 13.29 17.27
N PHE A 133 -11.03 12.11 17.71
CA PHE A 133 -10.97 11.68 19.12
C PHE A 133 -9.53 11.61 19.66
N LEU A 134 -8.55 11.29 18.80
CA LEU A 134 -7.13 11.23 19.14
C LEU A 134 -6.49 12.63 19.37
N ARG A 135 -7.24 13.71 19.21
CA ARG A 135 -6.77 15.10 19.38
C ARG A 135 -7.23 15.74 20.69
N LEU A 136 -8.08 15.05 21.44
CA LEU A 136 -8.66 15.57 22.68
C LEU A 136 -7.64 15.46 23.81
N ARG A 137 -7.55 16.52 24.62
CA ARG A 137 -6.64 16.58 25.78
C ARG A 137 -7.34 16.11 27.05
N THR A 138 -8.55 16.62 27.27
CA THR A 138 -9.35 16.32 28.46
C THR A 138 -10.79 16.01 28.06
N VAL A 139 -11.28 14.84 28.44
CA VAL A 139 -12.62 14.35 28.02
C VAL A 139 -13.44 13.98 29.24
N GLY A 140 -14.71 14.37 29.23
CA GLY A 140 -15.71 13.96 30.22
C GLY A 140 -16.58 12.86 29.65
N ALA A 141 -16.63 11.68 30.29
CA ALA A 141 -17.65 10.68 30.01
C ALA A 141 -18.65 10.61 31.16
N THR A 142 -19.93 10.63 30.82
CA THR A 142 -21.03 10.59 31.77
C THR A 142 -21.88 9.36 31.49
N VAL A 143 -22.10 8.53 32.50
CA VAL A 143 -23.02 7.39 32.48
C VAL A 143 -24.16 7.68 33.45
N GLU A 144 -25.40 7.51 33.00
CA GLU A 144 -26.60 7.64 33.80
C GLU A 144 -27.40 6.33 33.81
N PHE A 145 -27.80 5.90 35.00
CA PHE A 145 -28.59 4.69 35.19
C PHE A 145 -29.57 4.84 36.35
N THR A 146 -30.65 4.09 36.30
CA THR A 146 -31.66 3.98 37.35
C THR A 146 -31.55 2.65 38.06
N VAL A 147 -31.86 2.65 39.35
CA VAL A 147 -31.92 1.44 40.19
C VAL A 147 -33.36 1.21 40.60
N GLY A 148 -33.78 -0.06 40.59
CA GLY A 148 -35.10 -0.48 41.03
C GLY A 148 -35.39 -0.19 42.50
N ASP A 149 -36.49 -0.73 42.99
CA ASP A 149 -37.03 -0.53 44.34
C ASP A 149 -36.24 -1.27 45.45
N LYS A 150 -35.29 -2.14 45.08
CA LYS A 150 -34.44 -2.86 46.02
C LYS A 150 -33.08 -2.17 46.21
N PRO A 151 -32.55 -2.09 47.44
CA PRO A 151 -31.21 -1.57 47.68
C PRO A 151 -30.16 -2.49 47.09
N VAL A 152 -29.17 -1.89 46.42
CA VAL A 152 -28.04 -2.61 45.82
C VAL A 152 -26.78 -2.23 46.59
N SER A 153 -26.16 -3.22 47.24
CA SER A 153 -24.85 -3.08 47.89
C SER A 153 -23.78 -3.77 47.05
N ASN A 154 -22.59 -3.16 46.98
CA ASN A 154 -21.44 -3.67 46.22
C ASN A 154 -21.76 -3.86 44.72
N PHE A 155 -22.41 -2.87 44.11
CA PHE A 155 -22.65 -2.87 42.67
C PHE A 155 -21.33 -2.62 41.95
N ARG A 156 -20.95 -3.49 41.01
CA ARG A 156 -19.69 -3.37 40.29
C ARG A 156 -19.92 -3.22 38.80
N MET A 157 -19.39 -2.16 38.19
CA MET A 157 -19.51 -1.90 36.75
C MET A 157 -18.13 -2.05 36.10
N ILE A 158 -18.06 -2.80 35.00
CA ILE A 158 -16.81 -3.01 34.26
C ILE A 158 -16.97 -2.48 32.84
N GLU A 159 -16.15 -1.51 32.46
CA GLU A 159 -16.15 -0.89 31.14
C GLU A 159 -14.88 -1.27 30.37
N ARG A 160 -15.00 -1.61 29.09
CA ARG A 160 -13.86 -2.01 28.25
C ARG A 160 -13.83 -1.29 26.92
N HIS A 161 -12.66 -0.75 26.61
CA HIS A 161 -12.41 0.00 25.40
C HIS A 161 -11.50 -0.83 24.50
N TYR A 162 -11.97 -1.16 23.30
CA TYR A 162 -11.23 -1.94 22.32
C TYR A 162 -10.90 -1.08 21.09
N PHE A 163 -9.75 -1.35 20.46
CA PHE A 163 -9.46 -0.90 19.10
C PHE A 163 -9.25 -2.13 18.23
N ARG A 164 -10.20 -2.34 17.31
CA ARG A 164 -10.37 -3.63 16.61
C ARG A 164 -10.49 -4.75 17.66
N ASP A 165 -9.62 -5.76 17.62
CA ASP A 165 -9.65 -6.88 18.56
C ASP A 165 -8.71 -6.70 19.76
N ARG A 166 -8.06 -5.54 19.89
CA ARG A 166 -7.10 -5.27 20.97
C ARG A 166 -7.73 -4.46 22.09
N LEU A 167 -7.75 -5.01 23.30
CA LEU A 167 -8.16 -4.27 24.50
C LEU A 167 -7.18 -3.11 24.73
N LEU A 168 -7.68 -1.88 24.69
CA LEU A 168 -6.91 -0.66 24.95
C LEU A 168 -6.89 -0.33 26.44
N LYS A 169 -8.04 -0.40 27.11
CA LYS A 169 -8.18 -0.06 28.53
C LYS A 169 -9.42 -0.73 29.13
N ASN A 170 -9.32 -1.09 30.40
CA ASN A 170 -10.44 -1.56 31.23
C ASN A 170 -10.63 -0.63 32.42
N PHE A 171 -11.88 -0.44 32.81
CA PHE A 171 -12.26 0.23 34.04
C PHE A 171 -13.13 -0.69 34.86
N ASP A 172 -12.93 -0.63 36.17
CA ASP A 172 -13.58 -1.49 37.12
C ASP A 172 -14.02 -0.64 38.31
N PHE A 173 -15.32 -0.45 38.42
CA PHE A 173 -15.94 0.48 39.34
C PHE A 173 -16.67 -0.29 40.41
N ASP A 174 -16.35 -0.03 41.67
CA ASP A 174 -17.05 -0.62 42.81
C ASP A 174 -17.88 0.47 43.50
N PHE A 175 -19.20 0.31 43.49
CA PHE A 175 -20.16 1.19 44.11
C PHE A 175 -20.64 0.53 45.41
N GLY A 176 -20.21 1.09 46.53
CA GLY A 176 -20.52 0.53 47.85
C GLY A 176 -22.03 0.43 48.13
N PHE A 177 -22.82 1.40 47.68
CA PHE A 177 -24.27 1.42 47.88
C PHE A 177 -24.98 2.27 46.81
N CYS A 178 -26.02 1.73 46.18
CA CYS A 178 -26.92 2.48 45.30
C CYS A 178 -28.28 2.66 45.95
N ILE A 179 -28.80 3.90 45.90
CA ILE A 179 -30.06 4.28 46.53
C ILE A 179 -31.23 3.67 45.74
N PRO A 180 -32.20 2.99 46.38
CA PRO A 180 -33.39 2.48 45.69
C PRO A 180 -34.17 3.59 45.00
N SER A 181 -34.78 3.29 43.85
CA SER A 181 -35.65 4.21 43.09
C SER A 181 -34.98 5.54 42.74
N SER A 182 -33.67 5.53 42.50
CA SER A 182 -32.88 6.72 42.20
C SER A 182 -32.31 6.71 40.79
N ARG A 183 -32.14 7.91 40.22
CA ARG A 183 -31.31 8.14 39.02
C ARG A 183 -29.92 8.54 39.48
N ASN A 184 -28.93 7.79 39.06
CA ASN A 184 -27.53 8.00 39.40
C ASN A 184 -26.79 8.50 38.16
N THR A 185 -25.92 9.49 38.35
CA THR A 185 -25.06 10.04 37.30
C THR A 185 -23.62 9.90 37.75
N CYS A 186 -22.81 9.25 36.92
CA CYS A 186 -21.38 9.10 37.16
C CYS A 186 -20.65 9.87 36.06
N GLU A 187 -19.85 10.87 36.42
CA GLU A 187 -19.02 11.61 35.47
C GLU A 187 -17.54 11.37 35.74
N HIS A 188 -16.81 10.99 34.69
CA HIS A 188 -15.37 10.77 34.73
C HIS A 188 -14.65 11.74 33.81
N ILE A 189 -13.56 12.32 34.33
CA ILE A 189 -12.68 13.23 33.61
C ILE A 189 -11.39 12.46 33.28
N TYR A 190 -11.05 12.39 32.00
CA TYR A 190 -9.80 11.80 31.52
C TYR A 190 -8.86 12.89 31.04
N GLU A 191 -7.57 12.77 31.33
CA GLU A 191 -6.50 13.47 30.64
C GLU A 191 -5.72 12.47 29.77
N PHE A 192 -5.61 12.74 28.47
CA PHE A 192 -4.81 11.92 27.56
C PHE A 192 -3.33 12.29 27.67
N PRO A 193 -2.41 11.31 27.71
CA PRO A 193 -0.98 11.61 27.68
C PRO A 193 -0.60 12.30 26.36
N GLN A 194 0.36 13.23 26.41
CA GLN A 194 0.91 13.86 25.20
C GLN A 194 1.46 12.78 24.27
N LEU A 195 0.89 12.68 23.07
CA LEU A 195 1.45 11.86 21.99
C LEU A 195 2.84 12.41 21.64
N SER A 196 3.83 11.52 21.51
CA SER A 196 5.20 11.91 21.14
C SER A 196 5.22 12.67 19.81
N GLU A 197 6.25 13.52 19.62
CA GLU A 197 6.41 14.36 18.42
C GLU A 197 6.36 13.53 17.10
N ASP A 198 6.79 12.26 17.16
CA ASP A 198 6.76 11.32 16.03
C ASP A 198 5.33 10.97 15.57
N LEU A 199 4.37 10.84 16.51
CA LEU A 199 2.96 10.59 16.21
C LEU A 199 2.23 11.87 15.80
N THR A 200 2.64 13.02 16.35
CA THR A 200 2.12 14.32 15.92
C THR A 200 2.59 14.69 14.51
N TRP A 201 3.76 14.23 14.08
CA TRP A 201 4.21 14.30 12.70
C TRP A 201 3.33 13.45 11.77
N ALA A 202 3.02 12.20 12.14
CA ALA A 202 2.12 11.34 11.35
C ALA A 202 0.70 11.95 11.19
N VAL A 203 0.17 12.60 12.23
CA VAL A 203 -1.11 13.32 12.19
C VAL A 203 -1.02 14.66 11.44
N LYS A 204 0.15 15.33 11.43
CA LYS A 204 0.41 16.51 10.59
C LYS A 204 0.53 16.15 9.11
N CYS A 205 1.13 15.01 8.77
CA CYS A 205 1.17 14.48 7.40
C CYS A 205 -0.23 14.16 6.87
N LEU A 206 -1.15 13.68 7.72
CA LEU A 206 -2.56 13.51 7.37
C LEU A 206 -3.27 14.82 6.96
N ARG A 207 -2.73 16.01 7.35
CA ARG A 207 -3.34 17.34 7.09
C ARG A 207 -2.89 18.01 5.79
N GLN A 208 -2.10 17.36 4.95
CA GLN A 208 -1.79 17.81 3.58
C GLN A 208 -2.10 16.76 2.51
N LEU A 209 -2.98 15.81 2.81
CA LEU A 209 -3.43 14.81 1.83
C LEU A 209 -4.69 15.32 1.12
N HIS A 210 -4.50 16.13 0.08
CA HIS A 210 -5.58 16.39 -0.87
C HIS A 210 -5.79 15.14 -1.73
N THR A 211 -6.72 14.28 -1.34
CA THR A 211 -7.31 13.30 -2.28
C THR A 211 -8.25 14.08 -3.20
N VAL A 212 -7.76 14.51 -4.36
CA VAL A 212 -8.49 15.41 -5.29
C VAL A 212 -9.60 14.70 -6.08
N TYR A 213 -9.76 13.38 -5.93
CA TYR A 213 -10.72 12.61 -6.71
C TYR A 213 -11.55 11.64 -5.87
N ARG A 214 -12.88 11.72 -6.05
CA ARG A 214 -13.81 10.66 -5.62
C ARG A 214 -13.77 9.57 -6.69
N MET A 215 -13.05 8.51 -6.40
CA MET A 215 -13.01 7.30 -7.23
C MET A 215 -14.34 6.54 -7.14
N VAL A 216 -14.57 5.65 -8.11
CA VAL A 216 -15.33 4.43 -7.82
C VAL A 216 -14.63 3.72 -6.65
N GLU A 217 -15.41 3.21 -5.71
CA GLU A 217 -14.91 2.55 -4.51
C GLU A 217 -13.94 1.41 -4.87
N LEU A 218 -12.65 1.60 -4.57
CA LEU A 218 -11.65 0.55 -4.72
C LEU A 218 -11.85 -0.49 -3.61
N PRO A 219 -11.61 -1.79 -3.87
CA PRO A 219 -11.54 -2.78 -2.81
C PRO A 219 -10.52 -2.38 -1.73
N GLU A 220 -10.76 -2.81 -0.48
CA GLU A 220 -9.92 -2.45 0.67
C GLU A 220 -8.44 -2.81 0.45
N THR A 221 -8.17 -3.97 -0.16
CA THR A 221 -6.81 -4.42 -0.52
C THR A 221 -6.09 -3.42 -1.43
N HIS A 222 -6.76 -2.92 -2.47
CA HIS A 222 -6.20 -1.93 -3.40
C HIS A 222 -6.00 -0.57 -2.72
N GLN A 223 -6.90 -0.17 -1.83
CA GLN A 223 -6.74 1.07 -1.05
C GLN A 223 -5.55 0.99 -0.09
N MET A 224 -5.39 -0.13 0.62
CA MET A 224 -4.26 -0.37 1.52
C MET A 224 -2.95 -0.39 0.75
N LEU A 225 -2.89 -1.09 -0.40
CA LEU A 225 -1.72 -1.09 -1.28
C LEU A 225 -1.37 0.32 -1.75
N ARG A 226 -2.36 1.11 -2.19
CA ARG A 226 -2.15 2.49 -2.61
C ARG A 226 -1.50 3.31 -1.50
N GLN A 227 -2.03 3.20 -0.27
CA GLN A 227 -1.49 3.91 0.88
C GLN A 227 -0.06 3.47 1.19
N THR A 228 0.22 2.17 1.19
CA THR A 228 1.59 1.65 1.39
C THR A 228 2.56 2.15 0.32
N CYS A 229 2.18 2.13 -0.96
CA CYS A 229 3.04 2.61 -2.05
C CYS A 229 3.25 4.13 -1.96
N ARG A 230 2.21 4.88 -1.61
CA ARG A 230 2.28 6.33 -1.39
C ARG A 230 3.24 6.69 -0.27
N ASP A 231 3.09 6.06 0.89
CA ASP A 231 3.95 6.29 2.05
C ASP A 231 5.40 5.90 1.77
N PHE A 232 5.61 4.81 1.03
CA PHE A 232 6.94 4.43 0.56
C PHE A 232 7.53 5.49 -0.38
N ALA A 233 6.77 5.95 -1.38
CA ALA A 233 7.22 6.96 -2.33
C ALA A 233 7.62 8.27 -1.62
N GLU A 234 6.80 8.76 -0.69
CA GLU A 234 7.07 9.97 0.09
C GLU A 234 8.33 9.84 0.96
N ARG A 235 8.53 8.68 1.59
CA ARG A 235 9.64 8.50 2.54
C ARG A 235 10.96 8.13 1.86
N GLU A 236 10.91 7.30 0.82
CA GLU A 236 12.08 6.62 0.27
C GLU A 236 12.48 7.12 -1.12
N LEU A 237 11.55 7.75 -1.87
CA LEU A 237 11.79 8.16 -3.27
C LEU A 237 11.85 9.67 -3.42
N VAL A 238 10.83 10.40 -2.97
CA VAL A 238 10.73 11.86 -3.13
C VAL A 238 11.99 12.60 -2.66
N PRO A 239 12.56 12.30 -1.47
CA PRO A 239 13.73 13.04 -0.97
C PRO A 239 14.99 12.88 -1.82
N ILE A 240 15.12 11.78 -2.57
CA ILE A 240 16.34 11.45 -3.31
C ILE A 240 16.19 11.55 -4.82
N ALA A 241 14.96 11.69 -5.34
CA ALA A 241 14.70 11.59 -6.77
C ALA A 241 15.43 12.65 -7.61
N ALA A 242 15.68 13.85 -7.06
CA ALA A 242 16.48 14.88 -7.73
C ALA A 242 17.96 14.51 -7.82
N GLN A 243 18.51 13.91 -6.75
CA GLN A 243 19.88 13.42 -6.72
C GLN A 243 20.07 12.27 -7.71
N LEU A 244 19.15 11.30 -7.72
CA LEU A 244 19.18 10.17 -8.64
C LEU A 244 19.19 10.63 -10.11
N ASP A 245 18.35 11.60 -10.46
CA ASP A 245 18.31 12.18 -11.81
C ASP A 245 19.62 12.88 -12.17
N LYS A 246 20.15 13.72 -11.28
CA LYS A 246 21.40 14.46 -11.52
C LYS A 246 22.62 13.56 -11.65
N GLU A 247 22.69 12.50 -10.86
CA GLU A 247 23.81 11.54 -10.84
C GLU A 247 23.66 10.40 -11.84
N HIS A 248 22.50 10.28 -12.52
CA HIS A 248 22.14 9.14 -13.38
C HIS A 248 22.28 7.80 -12.64
N ARG A 249 21.96 7.81 -11.34
CA ARG A 249 22.28 6.71 -10.42
C ARG A 249 21.09 5.79 -10.24
N PHE A 250 21.34 4.48 -10.42
CA PHE A 250 20.34 3.45 -10.16
C PHE A 250 20.02 3.36 -8.65
N PRO A 251 18.73 3.35 -8.24
CA PRO A 251 18.34 3.36 -6.84
C PRO A 251 18.31 1.95 -6.21
N ALA A 252 19.47 1.29 -6.16
CA ALA A 252 19.56 -0.13 -5.76
C ALA A 252 18.94 -0.43 -4.38
N GLU A 253 19.16 0.44 -3.39
CA GLU A 253 18.61 0.27 -2.05
C GLU A 253 17.08 0.31 -2.06
N GLN A 254 16.49 1.26 -2.80
CA GLN A 254 15.05 1.41 -2.91
C GLN A 254 14.43 0.25 -3.69
N ILE A 255 15.09 -0.23 -4.75
CA ILE A 255 14.66 -1.43 -5.48
C ILE A 255 14.64 -2.65 -4.55
N LYS A 256 15.66 -2.81 -3.71
CA LYS A 256 15.68 -3.91 -2.72
C LYS A 256 14.52 -3.79 -1.71
N LYS A 257 14.27 -2.60 -1.17
CA LYS A 257 13.14 -2.35 -0.27
C LYS A 257 11.78 -2.61 -0.95
N MET A 258 11.62 -2.19 -2.20
CA MET A 258 10.42 -2.44 -3.01
C MET A 258 10.20 -3.95 -3.24
N GLY A 259 11.27 -4.71 -3.47
CA GLY A 259 11.22 -6.16 -3.55
C GLY A 259 10.72 -6.81 -2.25
N SER A 260 11.19 -6.33 -1.09
CA SER A 260 10.69 -6.79 0.22
C SER A 260 9.22 -6.46 0.49
N LEU A 261 8.68 -5.43 -0.18
CA LEU A 261 7.25 -5.08 -0.14
C LEU A 261 6.42 -5.83 -1.19
N GLY A 262 7.03 -6.69 -2.01
CA GLY A 262 6.34 -7.43 -3.08
C GLY A 262 6.07 -6.61 -4.35
N LEU A 263 6.57 -5.36 -4.44
CA LEU A 263 6.26 -4.45 -5.54
C LEU A 263 6.96 -4.81 -6.87
N LEU A 264 7.96 -5.68 -6.84
CA LEU A 264 8.66 -6.13 -8.05
C LEU A 264 8.04 -7.35 -8.71
N ALA A 265 7.01 -7.95 -8.10
CA ALA A 265 6.32 -9.14 -8.59
C ALA A 265 4.85 -9.17 -8.11
N VAL A 266 4.10 -8.12 -8.45
CA VAL A 266 2.74 -7.85 -7.93
C VAL A 266 1.74 -8.92 -8.39
N ASP A 267 1.67 -9.18 -9.70
CA ASP A 267 0.76 -10.16 -10.33
C ASP A 267 1.30 -11.61 -10.28
N VAL A 268 2.50 -11.81 -9.74
CA VAL A 268 3.10 -13.14 -9.66
C VAL A 268 2.46 -13.91 -8.49
N PRO A 269 2.01 -15.17 -8.70
CA PRO A 269 1.47 -15.99 -7.62
C PRO A 269 2.47 -16.23 -6.48
N GLU A 270 1.94 -16.31 -5.25
CA GLU A 270 2.74 -16.54 -4.03
C GLU A 270 3.61 -17.81 -4.10
N LYS A 271 3.17 -18.86 -4.82
CA LYS A 271 3.95 -20.10 -5.02
C LYS A 271 5.29 -19.90 -5.75
N TYR A 272 5.47 -18.76 -6.43
CA TYR A 272 6.74 -18.35 -7.04
C TYR A 272 7.37 -17.15 -6.31
N GLY A 273 6.89 -16.81 -5.11
CA GLY A 273 7.40 -15.72 -4.28
C GLY A 273 6.91 -14.32 -4.66
N GLY A 274 5.86 -14.21 -5.48
CA GLY A 274 5.21 -12.92 -5.78
C GLY A 274 4.14 -12.54 -4.76
N ALA A 275 3.51 -11.37 -4.96
CA ALA A 275 2.49 -10.84 -4.05
C ALA A 275 1.08 -11.42 -4.27
N GLY A 276 0.83 -12.14 -5.37
CA GLY A 276 -0.46 -12.76 -5.66
C GLY A 276 -1.62 -11.77 -5.85
N LEU A 277 -1.32 -10.53 -6.24
CA LEU A 277 -2.32 -9.50 -6.52
C LEU A 277 -2.66 -9.47 -8.02
N ASP A 278 -3.35 -8.42 -8.47
CA ASP A 278 -3.87 -8.29 -9.83
C ASP A 278 -3.25 -7.11 -10.60
N TYR A 279 -3.61 -6.93 -11.87
CA TYR A 279 -3.08 -5.84 -12.70
C TYR A 279 -3.60 -4.46 -12.27
N LEU A 280 -4.79 -4.37 -11.67
CA LEU A 280 -5.27 -3.11 -11.08
C LEU A 280 -4.37 -2.68 -9.91
N ALA A 281 -4.03 -3.60 -9.02
CA ALA A 281 -3.08 -3.39 -7.92
C ALA A 281 -1.69 -2.99 -8.45
N TYR A 282 -1.19 -3.68 -9.47
CA TYR A 282 0.05 -3.32 -10.16
C TYR A 282 0.00 -1.91 -10.74
N SER A 283 -1.08 -1.53 -11.43
CA SER A 283 -1.25 -0.19 -11.99
C SER A 283 -1.22 0.88 -10.90
N ILE A 284 -1.94 0.67 -9.79
CA ILE A 284 -1.97 1.60 -8.65
C ILE A 284 -0.58 1.74 -8.03
N ALA A 285 0.14 0.63 -7.85
CA ALA A 285 1.48 0.65 -7.28
C ALA A 285 2.47 1.39 -8.19
N VAL A 286 2.47 1.14 -9.50
CA VAL A 286 3.35 1.85 -10.45
C VAL A 286 3.01 3.34 -10.48
N GLU A 287 1.74 3.73 -10.44
CA GLU A 287 1.31 5.13 -10.38
C GLU A 287 1.89 5.85 -9.15
N GLU A 288 1.69 5.30 -7.96
CA GLU A 288 2.17 5.92 -6.71
C GLU A 288 3.71 5.96 -6.62
N ILE A 289 4.40 4.91 -7.09
CA ILE A 289 5.87 4.89 -7.15
C ILE A 289 6.40 5.93 -8.15
N SER A 290 5.74 6.06 -9.30
CA SER A 290 6.15 7.01 -10.35
C SER A 290 5.89 8.47 -9.95
N ARG A 291 4.91 8.71 -9.07
CA ARG A 291 4.70 10.01 -8.41
C ARG A 291 5.91 10.45 -7.59
N GLY A 292 6.59 9.49 -6.93
CA GLY A 292 7.84 9.75 -6.22
C GLY A 292 9.06 9.85 -7.15
N CYS A 293 9.25 8.88 -8.04
CA CYS A 293 10.36 8.84 -8.99
C CYS A 293 10.00 8.03 -10.25
N ALA A 294 9.91 8.70 -11.40
CA ALA A 294 9.56 8.08 -12.67
C ALA A 294 10.54 6.97 -13.09
N SER A 295 11.85 7.15 -12.88
CA SER A 295 12.86 6.11 -13.16
C SER A 295 12.61 4.85 -12.34
N THR A 296 12.31 4.98 -11.05
CA THR A 296 11.99 3.84 -10.19
C THR A 296 10.71 3.13 -10.66
N GLY A 297 9.70 3.91 -11.07
CA GLY A 297 8.48 3.40 -11.66
C GLY A 297 8.72 2.53 -12.90
N VAL A 298 9.55 2.97 -13.85
CA VAL A 298 9.87 2.15 -15.03
C VAL A 298 10.71 0.93 -14.69
N ILE A 299 11.66 1.02 -13.75
CA ILE A 299 12.45 -0.16 -13.30
C ILE A 299 11.51 -1.25 -12.77
N MET A 300 10.57 -0.86 -11.90
CA MET A 300 9.52 -1.74 -11.37
C MET A 300 8.62 -2.28 -12.49
N SER A 301 8.19 -1.42 -13.41
CA SER A 301 7.30 -1.79 -14.51
C SER A 301 7.94 -2.87 -15.40
N VAL A 302 9.18 -2.65 -15.84
CA VAL A 302 9.92 -3.58 -16.71
C VAL A 302 10.06 -4.96 -16.05
N ASN A 303 10.36 -5.01 -14.75
CA ASN A 303 10.47 -6.29 -14.04
C ASN A 303 9.13 -7.04 -14.00
N ASN A 304 8.05 -6.36 -13.61
CA ASN A 304 6.72 -6.95 -13.49
C ASN A 304 6.13 -7.38 -14.85
N SER A 305 6.02 -6.44 -15.78
CA SER A 305 5.24 -6.63 -17.01
C SER A 305 6.05 -7.23 -18.15
N LEU A 306 7.26 -6.72 -18.39
CA LEU A 306 8.07 -7.09 -19.55
C LEU A 306 8.95 -8.32 -19.32
N TYR A 307 9.38 -8.57 -18.09
CA TYR A 307 10.20 -9.74 -17.77
C TYR A 307 9.37 -10.87 -17.13
N LEU A 308 8.78 -10.64 -15.95
CA LEU A 308 8.04 -11.69 -15.23
C LEU A 308 6.76 -12.09 -15.96
N GLY A 309 6.00 -11.14 -16.50
CA GLY A 309 4.76 -11.37 -17.24
C GLY A 309 4.85 -12.45 -18.33
N PRO A 310 5.74 -12.34 -19.34
CA PRO A 310 5.89 -13.39 -20.35
C PRO A 310 6.38 -14.72 -19.79
N VAL A 311 7.28 -14.73 -18.81
CA VAL A 311 7.76 -15.97 -18.20
C VAL A 311 6.63 -16.69 -17.46
N LEU A 312 5.80 -15.95 -16.74
CA LEU A 312 4.63 -16.48 -16.04
C LEU A 312 3.62 -17.08 -17.01
N LYS A 313 3.40 -16.41 -18.14
CA LYS A 313 2.38 -16.81 -19.13
C LYS A 313 2.82 -17.94 -20.06
N PHE A 314 4.09 -17.96 -20.47
CA PHE A 314 4.58 -18.85 -21.54
C PHE A 314 5.68 -19.82 -21.08
N GLY A 315 6.19 -19.68 -19.86
CA GLY A 315 7.24 -20.53 -19.33
C GLY A 315 6.73 -21.92 -18.95
N SER A 316 7.61 -22.93 -19.05
CA SER A 316 7.41 -24.20 -18.35
C SER A 316 7.47 -24.01 -16.84
N GLU A 317 7.04 -25.00 -16.05
CA GLU A 317 7.14 -24.91 -14.59
C GLU A 317 8.59 -24.79 -14.11
N GLU A 318 9.54 -25.48 -14.75
CA GLU A 318 10.98 -25.36 -14.47
C GLU A 318 11.49 -23.95 -14.78
N GLN A 319 11.01 -23.35 -15.87
CA GLN A 319 11.36 -21.98 -16.23
C GLN A 319 10.77 -20.98 -15.22
N LYS A 320 9.51 -21.14 -14.79
CA LYS A 320 8.91 -20.27 -13.77
C LYS A 320 9.71 -20.32 -12.48
N GLN A 321 10.06 -21.51 -11.99
CA GLN A 321 10.88 -21.64 -10.78
C GLN A 321 12.26 -20.99 -10.92
N LYS A 322 12.93 -21.17 -12.07
CA LYS A 322 14.28 -20.64 -12.30
C LYS A 322 14.33 -19.14 -12.57
N TRP A 323 13.33 -18.59 -13.27
CA TRP A 323 13.39 -17.25 -13.85
C TRP A 323 12.38 -16.26 -13.25
N ILE A 324 11.43 -16.71 -12.42
CA ILE A 324 10.54 -15.85 -11.66
C ILE A 324 11.02 -15.71 -10.22
N THR A 325 11.13 -16.82 -9.49
CA THR A 325 11.38 -16.81 -8.03
C THR A 325 12.56 -15.93 -7.60
N PRO A 326 13.73 -15.96 -8.27
CA PRO A 326 14.87 -15.11 -7.89
C PRO A 326 14.68 -13.61 -8.17
N PHE A 327 13.65 -13.23 -8.92
CA PHE A 327 13.40 -11.89 -9.44
C PHE A 327 12.23 -11.18 -8.73
N CYS A 328 11.66 -11.82 -7.69
CA CYS A 328 10.57 -11.26 -6.90
C CYS A 328 11.06 -10.39 -5.72
N SER A 329 12.21 -10.75 -5.12
CA SER A 329 12.72 -10.18 -3.86
C SER A 329 13.53 -8.88 -4.01
N GLY A 330 13.75 -8.42 -5.25
CA GLY A 330 14.63 -7.29 -5.57
C GLY A 330 16.13 -7.58 -5.51
N ASP A 331 16.55 -8.83 -5.29
CA ASP A 331 17.96 -9.23 -5.43
C ASP A 331 18.42 -9.25 -6.88
N LYS A 332 17.50 -9.59 -7.79
CA LYS A 332 17.68 -9.60 -9.23
C LYS A 332 16.50 -8.90 -9.87
N ILE A 333 16.78 -8.18 -10.95
CA ILE A 333 15.75 -7.65 -11.85
C ILE A 333 16.04 -8.10 -13.27
N GLY A 334 14.99 -8.16 -14.08
CA GLY A 334 15.08 -8.51 -15.49
C GLY A 334 15.01 -7.30 -16.41
N CYS A 335 15.33 -7.55 -17.69
CA CYS A 335 15.11 -6.62 -18.79
C CYS A 335 14.52 -7.34 -20.01
N PHE A 336 14.09 -6.54 -20.99
CA PHE A 336 13.37 -7.00 -22.18
C PHE A 336 14.02 -6.44 -23.45
N ALA A 337 14.44 -7.31 -24.36
CA ALA A 337 15.27 -6.94 -25.49
C ALA A 337 14.65 -7.33 -26.85
N LEU A 338 13.84 -6.40 -27.36
CA LEU A 338 13.16 -6.52 -28.65
C LEU A 338 13.81 -5.62 -29.71
N SER A 339 13.84 -4.31 -29.46
CA SER A 339 14.31 -3.28 -30.39
C SER A 339 15.78 -3.45 -30.77
N GLU A 340 16.11 -3.02 -31.98
CA GLU A 340 17.47 -3.02 -32.53
C GLU A 340 17.76 -1.65 -33.17
N PRO A 341 19.02 -1.31 -33.48
CA PRO A 341 19.35 -0.02 -34.09
C PRO A 341 18.58 0.27 -35.38
N GLY A 342 18.30 -0.76 -36.17
CA GLY A 342 17.57 -0.64 -37.44
C GLY A 342 16.04 -0.72 -37.32
N ASN A 343 15.49 -1.12 -36.16
CA ASN A 343 14.06 -1.35 -36.01
C ASN A 343 13.58 -1.19 -34.56
N GLY A 344 12.68 -0.22 -34.36
CA GLY A 344 11.92 -0.02 -33.12
C GLY A 344 10.43 -0.30 -33.35
N SER A 345 9.76 0.60 -34.07
CA SER A 345 8.34 0.49 -34.40
C SER A 345 8.03 -0.73 -35.29
N ASP A 346 8.91 -1.06 -36.24
CA ASP A 346 8.84 -2.29 -37.03
C ASP A 346 9.48 -3.47 -36.28
N ALA A 347 8.87 -3.88 -35.17
CA ALA A 347 9.40 -4.94 -34.31
C ALA A 347 9.51 -6.32 -35.01
N GLY A 348 8.86 -6.50 -36.17
CA GLY A 348 8.90 -7.74 -36.95
C GLY A 348 10.15 -7.88 -37.82
N ALA A 349 10.95 -6.82 -37.98
CA ALA A 349 12.15 -6.77 -38.82
C ALA A 349 13.46 -7.12 -38.06
N ALA A 350 13.38 -7.91 -36.99
CA ALA A 350 14.53 -8.26 -36.16
C ALA A 350 15.66 -8.93 -36.98
N SER A 351 16.88 -8.43 -36.80
CA SER A 351 18.10 -8.90 -37.46
C SER A 351 18.96 -9.81 -36.58
N THR A 352 18.84 -9.71 -35.24
CA THR A 352 19.52 -10.61 -34.30
C THR A 352 19.08 -12.05 -34.55
N VAL A 353 20.04 -12.95 -34.78
CA VAL A 353 19.80 -14.35 -35.14
C VAL A 353 20.03 -15.29 -33.95
N ALA A 354 19.28 -16.39 -33.91
CA ALA A 354 19.54 -17.51 -33.02
C ALA A 354 19.61 -18.81 -33.84
N ARG A 355 20.72 -19.54 -33.74
CA ARG A 355 20.91 -20.83 -34.44
C ARG A 355 21.08 -21.96 -33.44
N LEU A 356 20.38 -23.07 -33.64
CA LEU A 356 20.55 -24.26 -32.80
C LEU A 356 21.80 -25.02 -33.26
N VAL A 357 22.78 -25.17 -32.36
CA VAL A 357 24.02 -25.93 -32.57
C VAL A 357 24.11 -26.98 -31.47
N GLY A 358 23.77 -28.24 -31.81
CA GLY A 358 23.68 -29.31 -30.83
C GLY A 358 22.55 -29.07 -29.81
N GLN A 359 22.91 -28.86 -28.54
CA GLN A 359 21.97 -28.59 -27.44
C GLN A 359 21.99 -27.12 -26.98
N GLU A 360 22.54 -26.21 -27.77
CA GLU A 360 22.66 -24.79 -27.46
C GLU A 360 22.12 -23.91 -28.59
N TRP A 361 21.55 -22.78 -28.23
CA TRP A 361 21.30 -21.67 -29.15
C TRP A 361 22.51 -20.74 -29.15
N VAL A 362 22.98 -20.39 -30.34
CA VAL A 362 24.03 -19.39 -30.56
C VAL A 362 23.39 -18.12 -31.08
N LEU A 363 23.45 -17.05 -30.30
CA LEU A 363 22.86 -15.75 -30.60
C LEU A 363 23.91 -14.78 -31.14
N ASN A 364 23.58 -14.07 -32.22
CA ASN A 364 24.43 -13.04 -32.82
C ASN A 364 23.60 -11.83 -33.23
N GLY A 365 24.00 -10.64 -32.82
CA GLY A 365 23.34 -9.37 -33.18
C GLY A 365 23.41 -8.31 -32.10
N THR A 366 22.67 -7.23 -32.28
CA THR A 366 22.65 -6.10 -31.34
C THR A 366 21.22 -5.68 -31.05
N LYS A 367 20.88 -5.65 -29.76
CA LYS A 367 19.65 -5.04 -29.26
C LYS A 367 19.94 -3.62 -28.79
N ALA A 368 18.98 -2.72 -28.95
CA ALA A 368 19.13 -1.31 -28.62
C ALA A 368 18.03 -0.82 -27.70
N TRP A 369 18.34 0.21 -26.91
CA TRP A 369 17.41 0.88 -25.99
C TRP A 369 16.92 0.01 -24.83
N ILE A 370 17.77 -0.87 -24.30
CA ILE A 370 17.36 -1.84 -23.29
C ILE A 370 17.38 -1.23 -21.89
N THR A 371 16.19 -0.96 -21.35
CA THR A 371 16.01 -0.51 -19.97
C THR A 371 16.46 -1.58 -18.97
N ASN A 372 17.07 -1.16 -17.86
CA ASN A 372 17.69 -2.01 -16.83
C ASN A 372 18.95 -2.77 -17.27
N ALA A 373 19.46 -2.57 -18.49
CA ALA A 373 20.54 -3.39 -19.05
C ALA A 373 21.81 -3.48 -18.17
N TRP A 374 22.15 -2.42 -17.43
CA TRP A 374 23.34 -2.41 -16.57
C TRP A 374 23.11 -2.97 -15.17
N ASP A 375 21.86 -3.21 -14.80
CA ASP A 375 21.44 -3.58 -13.44
C ASP A 375 20.71 -4.94 -13.43
N ALA A 376 20.34 -5.47 -14.60
CA ALA A 376 19.62 -6.71 -14.77
C ALA A 376 20.52 -7.95 -14.65
N SER A 377 19.96 -9.03 -14.08
CA SER A 377 20.60 -10.34 -13.99
C SER A 377 20.09 -11.34 -15.04
N ALA A 378 19.10 -10.95 -15.84
CA ALA A 378 18.62 -11.71 -16.98
C ALA A 378 17.91 -10.82 -18.00
N VAL A 379 17.87 -11.28 -19.23
CA VAL A 379 17.14 -10.64 -20.33
C VAL A 379 16.24 -11.65 -21.04
N LEU A 380 15.02 -11.21 -21.34
CA LEU A 380 14.19 -11.86 -22.36
C LEU A 380 14.50 -11.24 -23.73
N VAL A 381 15.20 -11.99 -24.59
CA VAL A 381 15.64 -11.51 -25.91
C VAL A 381 14.83 -12.15 -27.04
N PHE A 382 14.51 -11.36 -28.06
CA PHE A 382 13.83 -11.84 -29.26
C PHE A 382 14.81 -11.94 -30.42
N ALA A 383 14.93 -13.11 -31.04
CA ALA A 383 15.85 -13.31 -32.15
C ALA A 383 15.18 -14.14 -33.26
N THR A 384 15.52 -13.88 -34.51
CA THR A 384 15.03 -14.66 -35.63
C THR A 384 15.79 -15.99 -35.73
N THR A 385 15.05 -17.08 -35.75
CA THR A 385 15.55 -18.43 -36.03
C THR A 385 15.45 -18.79 -37.50
N ASP A 386 14.63 -18.04 -38.26
CA ASP A 386 14.48 -18.14 -39.70
C ASP A 386 14.08 -16.77 -40.28
N ARG A 387 14.97 -16.15 -41.06
CA ARG A 387 14.74 -14.81 -41.62
C ARG A 387 13.68 -14.82 -42.73
N ASP A 388 13.53 -15.92 -43.46
CA ASP A 388 12.60 -16.01 -44.59
C ASP A 388 11.14 -16.00 -44.12
N LEU A 389 10.90 -16.44 -42.87
CA LEU A 389 9.60 -16.41 -42.21
C LEU A 389 9.23 -15.05 -41.60
N LYS A 390 10.10 -14.03 -41.70
CA LYS A 390 9.88 -12.68 -41.14
C LYS A 390 9.47 -12.75 -39.66
N HIS A 391 8.39 -12.05 -39.26
CA HIS A 391 7.89 -12.05 -37.89
C HIS A 391 7.51 -13.45 -37.36
N LYS A 392 7.17 -14.40 -38.24
CA LYS A 392 6.86 -15.80 -37.85
C LYS A 392 8.11 -16.62 -37.55
N GLY A 393 9.29 -16.14 -37.93
CA GLY A 393 10.57 -16.75 -37.61
C GLY A 393 11.18 -16.25 -36.30
N ILE A 394 10.53 -15.33 -35.58
CA ILE A 394 11.06 -14.77 -34.32
C ILE A 394 10.75 -15.70 -33.16
N SER A 395 11.75 -15.99 -32.33
CA SER A 395 11.64 -16.77 -31.10
C SER A 395 12.12 -15.95 -29.89
N ALA A 396 11.69 -16.33 -28.69
CA ALA A 396 12.04 -15.64 -27.44
C ALA A 396 12.99 -16.50 -26.58
N PHE A 397 14.01 -15.89 -26.00
CA PHE A 397 15.06 -16.61 -25.26
C PHE A 397 15.34 -15.95 -23.90
N LEU A 398 15.46 -16.77 -22.86
CA LEU A 398 15.90 -16.35 -21.53
C LEU A 398 17.42 -16.49 -21.42
N VAL A 399 18.10 -15.35 -21.30
CA VAL A 399 19.57 -15.28 -21.25
C VAL A 399 19.99 -14.72 -19.88
N PRO A 400 20.85 -15.42 -19.12
CA PRO A 400 21.38 -14.88 -17.87
C PRO A 400 22.41 -13.78 -18.14
N MET A 401 22.49 -12.81 -17.24
CA MET A 401 23.43 -11.69 -17.31
C MET A 401 24.31 -11.67 -16.05
N PRO A 402 25.65 -11.73 -16.16
CA PRO A 402 26.45 -11.86 -17.39
C PRO A 402 26.40 -13.29 -18.00
N THR A 403 26.73 -13.40 -19.28
CA THR A 403 26.93 -14.66 -20.03
C THR A 403 28.05 -14.47 -21.05
N ALA A 404 28.84 -15.52 -21.33
CA ALA A 404 29.87 -15.47 -22.35
C ALA A 404 29.27 -15.16 -23.74
N GLY A 405 29.87 -14.22 -24.47
CA GLY A 405 29.36 -13.73 -25.74
C GLY A 405 28.27 -12.66 -25.62
N LEU A 406 27.87 -12.25 -24.41
CA LEU A 406 27.00 -11.10 -24.17
C LEU A 406 27.80 -9.96 -23.54
N SER A 407 27.83 -8.81 -24.20
CA SER A 407 28.42 -7.57 -23.68
C SER A 407 27.42 -6.41 -23.67
N LEU A 408 27.67 -5.42 -22.81
CA LEU A 408 26.83 -4.23 -22.66
C LEU A 408 27.48 -3.05 -23.38
N GLY A 409 26.67 -2.31 -24.16
CA GLY A 409 27.06 -0.99 -24.64
C GLY A 409 27.13 0.04 -23.49
N LYS A 410 27.68 1.22 -23.80
CA LYS A 410 27.66 2.35 -22.84
C LYS A 410 26.22 2.69 -22.43
N LYS A 411 26.06 3.26 -21.22
CA LYS A 411 24.78 3.86 -20.81
C LYS A 411 24.46 5.04 -21.72
N GLU A 412 23.22 5.10 -22.21
CA GLU A 412 22.71 6.25 -22.96
C GLU A 412 22.53 7.46 -22.04
N ASP A 413 22.98 8.62 -22.51
CA ASP A 413 22.69 9.92 -21.91
C ASP A 413 21.35 10.41 -22.45
N LYS A 414 20.39 10.65 -21.56
CA LYS A 414 18.97 10.80 -21.89
C LYS A 414 18.40 12.08 -21.32
N LEU A 415 17.35 12.59 -21.97
CA LEU A 415 16.59 13.76 -21.51
C LEU A 415 16.00 13.54 -20.10
N GLY A 416 15.28 12.44 -19.91
CA GLY A 416 14.57 12.11 -18.68
C GLY A 416 14.78 10.65 -18.29
N ILE A 417 14.12 10.25 -17.20
CA ILE A 417 14.24 8.96 -16.53
C ILE A 417 15.70 8.52 -16.34
N ARG A 418 16.59 9.48 -16.05
CA ARG A 418 18.05 9.31 -16.06
C ARG A 418 18.59 8.31 -15.04
N ALA A 419 17.83 8.01 -13.99
CA ALA A 419 18.19 7.01 -13.00
C ALA A 419 17.92 5.55 -13.42
N SER A 420 17.24 5.32 -14.57
CA SER A 420 17.18 3.99 -15.18
C SER A 420 18.28 3.84 -16.23
N SER A 421 18.98 2.70 -16.20
CA SER A 421 19.97 2.39 -17.23
C SER A 421 19.28 2.07 -18.55
N THR A 422 19.90 2.52 -19.64
CA THR A 422 19.49 2.19 -21.01
C THR A 422 20.77 1.95 -21.80
N ALA A 423 20.90 0.79 -22.44
CA ALA A 423 22.09 0.48 -23.22
C ALA A 423 21.76 -0.50 -24.35
N ASN A 424 22.72 -0.69 -25.24
CA ASN A 424 22.69 -1.78 -26.21
C ASN A 424 23.12 -3.09 -25.53
N LEU A 425 22.57 -4.22 -25.99
CA LEU A 425 23.06 -5.56 -25.68
C LEU A 425 23.66 -6.16 -26.95
N ILE A 426 24.92 -6.57 -26.88
CA ILE A 426 25.69 -7.05 -28.03
C ILE A 426 25.94 -8.55 -27.82
N PHE A 427 25.46 -9.36 -28.75
CA PHE A 427 25.59 -10.80 -28.76
C PHE A 427 26.58 -11.21 -29.84
N GLU A 428 27.69 -11.83 -29.43
CA GLU A 428 28.76 -12.35 -30.28
C GLU A 428 29.00 -13.82 -29.90
N ASP A 429 28.46 -14.72 -30.72
CA ASP A 429 28.44 -16.17 -30.45
C ASP A 429 27.98 -16.53 -29.03
N CYS A 430 27.00 -15.78 -28.52
CA CYS A 430 26.43 -15.97 -27.19
C CYS A 430 25.69 -17.31 -27.13
N ARG A 431 26.19 -18.23 -26.31
CA ARG A 431 25.65 -19.58 -26.15
C ARG A 431 24.69 -19.68 -24.97
N VAL A 432 23.49 -20.18 -25.21
CA VAL A 432 22.54 -20.53 -24.15
C VAL A 432 21.95 -21.92 -24.37
N PRO A 433 21.58 -22.66 -23.31
CA PRO A 433 21.01 -23.99 -23.46
C PRO A 433 19.74 -24.00 -24.33
N LYS A 434 19.43 -25.13 -24.98
CA LYS A 434 18.20 -25.31 -25.75
C LYS A 434 16.94 -24.96 -24.95
N ALA A 435 16.96 -25.24 -23.64
CA ALA A 435 15.89 -24.95 -22.67
C ALA A 435 15.71 -23.45 -22.35
N SER A 436 16.56 -22.56 -22.87
CA SER A 436 16.37 -21.10 -22.79
C SER A 436 15.27 -20.59 -23.72
N LEU A 437 14.79 -21.37 -24.68
CA LEU A 437 13.63 -21.01 -25.51
C LEU A 437 12.39 -20.84 -24.62
N LEU A 438 11.75 -19.67 -24.68
CA LEU A 438 10.48 -19.39 -24.00
C LEU A 438 9.32 -19.59 -24.98
N GLY A 439 8.39 -20.47 -24.62
CA GLY A 439 7.29 -20.88 -25.51
C GLY A 439 7.78 -21.74 -26.68
N GLU A 440 7.06 -21.69 -27.79
CA GLU A 440 7.36 -22.48 -28.99
C GLU A 440 8.28 -21.73 -29.98
N LEU A 441 8.98 -22.50 -30.82
CA LEU A 441 9.80 -21.95 -31.90
C LEU A 441 8.92 -21.12 -32.87
N GLY A 442 9.32 -19.89 -33.18
CA GLY A 442 8.55 -18.96 -34.03
C GLY A 442 7.41 -18.22 -33.30
N MET A 443 7.19 -18.49 -32.01
CA MET A 443 6.15 -17.83 -31.21
C MET A 443 6.59 -16.46 -30.63
N GLY A 444 7.86 -16.08 -30.81
CA GLY A 444 8.46 -14.91 -30.18
C GLY A 444 7.75 -13.59 -30.50
N PHE A 445 7.32 -13.37 -31.73
CA PHE A 445 6.58 -12.13 -32.06
C PHE A 445 5.23 -12.05 -31.34
N LYS A 446 4.50 -13.17 -31.24
CA LYS A 446 3.24 -13.24 -30.48
C LYS A 446 3.48 -12.97 -28.99
N ILE A 447 4.54 -13.56 -28.42
CA ILE A 447 4.94 -13.30 -27.02
C ILE A 447 5.21 -11.81 -26.84
N ALA A 448 6.05 -11.20 -27.69
CA ALA A 448 6.39 -9.78 -27.63
C ALA A 448 5.15 -8.88 -27.67
N MET A 449 4.23 -9.10 -28.60
CA MET A 449 3.02 -8.27 -28.74
C MET A 449 2.10 -8.39 -27.52
N GLN A 450 1.88 -9.60 -27.00
CA GLN A 450 1.05 -9.80 -25.81
C GLN A 450 1.69 -9.26 -24.54
N THR A 451 3.02 -9.29 -24.45
CA THR A 451 3.79 -8.67 -23.37
C THR A 451 3.65 -7.15 -23.42
N LEU A 452 3.80 -6.53 -24.59
CA LEU A 452 3.67 -5.07 -24.75
C LEU A 452 2.25 -4.58 -24.46
N ASP A 453 1.20 -5.37 -24.73
CA ASP A 453 -0.15 -4.99 -24.30
C ASP A 453 -0.25 -4.83 -22.78
N SER A 454 0.44 -5.67 -22.02
CA SER A 454 0.51 -5.55 -20.55
C SER A 454 1.44 -4.41 -20.10
N GLY A 455 2.59 -4.26 -20.76
CA GLY A 455 3.55 -3.20 -20.47
C GLY A 455 3.00 -1.80 -20.71
N ARG A 456 2.16 -1.62 -21.75
CA ARG A 456 1.43 -0.37 -22.02
C ARG A 456 0.56 0.09 -20.85
N ILE A 457 -0.04 -0.83 -20.09
CA ILE A 457 -0.78 -0.48 -18.86
C ILE A 457 0.21 0.09 -17.83
N GLY A 458 1.34 -0.58 -17.60
CA GLY A 458 2.38 -0.10 -16.68
C GLY A 458 2.95 1.27 -17.06
N ILE A 459 3.16 1.53 -18.35
CA ILE A 459 3.59 2.83 -18.84
C ILE A 459 2.49 3.89 -18.68
N ALA A 460 1.23 3.54 -18.93
CA ALA A 460 0.12 4.45 -18.65
C ALA A 460 0.12 4.84 -17.16
N SER A 461 0.25 3.87 -16.25
CA SER A 461 0.37 4.11 -14.81
C SER A 461 1.57 4.99 -14.45
N GLN A 462 2.73 4.78 -15.10
CA GLN A 462 3.89 5.65 -14.89
C GLN A 462 3.59 7.10 -15.30
N ALA A 463 2.97 7.29 -16.46
CA ALA A 463 2.59 8.61 -16.96
C ALA A 463 1.58 9.29 -16.02
N LEU A 464 0.60 8.55 -15.47
CA LEU A 464 -0.32 9.06 -14.46
C LEU A 464 0.41 9.55 -13.21
N GLY A 465 1.40 8.78 -12.70
CA GLY A 465 2.19 9.19 -11.54
C GLY A 465 2.98 10.47 -11.79
N ILE A 466 3.61 10.61 -12.97
CA ILE A 466 4.32 11.83 -13.37
C ILE A 466 3.35 13.03 -13.44
N ALA A 467 2.21 12.85 -14.08
CA ALA A 467 1.18 13.88 -14.21
C ALA A 467 0.62 14.31 -12.86
N GLN A 468 0.34 13.36 -11.95
CA GLN A 468 -0.13 13.64 -10.61
C GLN A 468 0.91 14.47 -9.83
N ALA A 469 2.19 14.08 -9.84
CA ALA A 469 3.24 14.84 -9.16
C ALA A 469 3.39 16.27 -9.72
N ALA A 470 3.27 16.43 -11.04
CA ALA A 470 3.31 17.74 -11.68
C ALA A 470 2.10 18.62 -11.29
N LEU A 471 0.90 18.05 -11.24
CA LEU A 471 -0.30 18.74 -10.78
C LEU A 471 -0.21 19.12 -9.30
N ASP A 472 0.22 18.20 -8.43
CA ASP A 472 0.42 18.44 -7.00
C ASP A 472 1.39 19.61 -6.78
N CYS A 473 2.51 19.63 -7.52
CA CYS A 473 3.49 20.71 -7.48
C CYS A 473 2.90 22.06 -7.94
N ALA A 474 2.14 22.06 -9.03
CA ALA A 474 1.52 23.27 -9.58
C ALA A 474 0.47 23.86 -8.64
N VAL A 475 -0.39 23.02 -8.04
CA VAL A 475 -1.43 23.45 -7.09
C VAL A 475 -0.81 24.01 -5.83
N ASP A 476 0.15 23.29 -5.22
CA ASP A 476 0.83 23.75 -4.00
C ASP A 476 1.53 25.10 -4.21
N TYR A 477 2.22 25.25 -5.35
CA TYR A 477 2.86 26.51 -5.70
C TYR A 477 1.84 27.62 -5.94
N ALA A 478 0.73 27.34 -6.63
CA ALA A 478 -0.27 28.32 -6.98
C ALA A 478 -1.01 28.91 -5.77
N GLU A 479 -1.22 28.12 -4.72
CA GLU A 479 -1.82 28.55 -3.46
C GLU A 479 -0.87 29.40 -2.61
N LYS A 480 0.45 29.17 -2.70
CA LYS A 480 1.46 29.88 -1.90
C LYS A 480 2.02 31.12 -2.58
N ARG A 481 2.15 31.10 -3.92
CA ARG A 481 2.76 32.20 -4.67
C ARG A 481 1.75 33.34 -4.84
N ALA A 482 2.12 34.54 -4.39
CA ALA A 482 1.32 35.74 -4.62
C ALA A 482 1.80 36.52 -5.86
N ALA A 483 0.84 37.04 -6.63
CA ALA A 483 1.04 38.07 -7.64
C ALA A 483 -0.19 38.97 -7.67
N PHE A 484 0.00 40.26 -7.99
CA PHE A 484 -1.10 41.24 -7.99
C PHE A 484 -1.90 41.28 -6.67
N GLY A 485 -1.22 41.05 -5.53
CA GLY A 485 -1.81 41.14 -4.19
C GLY A 485 -2.57 39.91 -3.69
N ALA A 486 -2.64 38.81 -4.45
CA ALA A 486 -3.33 37.57 -4.03
C ALA A 486 -2.57 36.31 -4.50
N PRO A 487 -2.85 35.12 -3.93
CA PRO A 487 -2.38 33.85 -4.47
C PRO A 487 -2.72 33.72 -5.96
N ILE A 488 -1.80 33.18 -6.77
CA ILE A 488 -2.03 33.04 -8.22
C ILE A 488 -3.16 32.06 -8.54
N SER A 489 -3.53 31.18 -7.61
CA SER A 489 -4.73 30.35 -7.71
C SER A 489 -6.04 31.14 -7.78
N ARG A 490 -6.05 32.44 -7.43
CA ARG A 490 -7.19 33.35 -7.61
C ARG A 490 -7.32 33.89 -9.04
N LEU A 491 -6.30 33.74 -9.87
CA LEU A 491 -6.33 34.18 -11.26
C LEU A 491 -7.12 33.15 -12.10
N GLN A 492 -8.17 33.58 -12.77
CA GLN A 492 -9.05 32.69 -13.56
C GLN A 492 -8.28 31.85 -14.59
N ALA A 493 -7.28 32.45 -15.24
CA ALA A 493 -6.43 31.74 -16.22
C ALA A 493 -5.62 30.59 -15.58
N ILE A 494 -5.26 30.68 -14.30
CA ILE A 494 -4.60 29.59 -13.56
C ILE A 494 -5.62 28.52 -13.18
N GLN A 495 -6.81 28.91 -12.73
CA GLN A 495 -7.89 27.97 -12.40
C GLN A 495 -8.29 27.11 -13.61
N PHE A 496 -8.42 27.71 -14.80
CA PHE A 496 -8.71 26.96 -16.03
C PHE A 496 -7.61 25.93 -16.35
N LYS A 497 -6.34 26.31 -16.20
CA LYS A 497 -5.22 25.37 -16.40
C LYS A 497 -5.28 24.20 -15.42
N LEU A 498 -5.50 24.47 -14.13
CA LEU A 498 -5.60 23.43 -13.11
C LEU A 498 -6.81 22.51 -13.36
N ALA A 499 -7.93 23.06 -13.81
CA ALA A 499 -9.12 22.29 -14.18
C ALA A 499 -8.84 21.36 -15.38
N ASP A 500 -8.22 21.88 -16.44
CA ASP A 500 -7.87 21.08 -17.63
C ASP A 500 -6.85 19.97 -17.29
N MET A 501 -5.85 20.29 -16.45
CA MET A 501 -4.87 19.32 -15.98
C MET A 501 -5.53 18.18 -15.18
N ALA A 502 -6.42 18.52 -14.25
CA ALA A 502 -7.16 17.54 -13.46
C ALA A 502 -8.08 16.67 -14.32
N LEU A 503 -8.82 17.28 -15.25
CA LEU A 503 -9.72 16.55 -16.17
C LEU A 503 -8.95 15.53 -17.03
N ALA A 504 -7.83 15.94 -17.62
CA ALA A 504 -7.00 15.06 -18.44
C ALA A 504 -6.45 13.89 -17.63
N LEU A 505 -5.97 14.17 -16.40
CA LEU A 505 -5.43 13.16 -15.50
C LEU A 505 -6.48 12.13 -15.08
N GLU A 506 -7.64 12.57 -14.59
CA GLU A 506 -8.71 11.67 -14.15
C GLU A 506 -9.25 10.83 -15.32
N SER A 507 -9.40 11.43 -16.51
CA SER A 507 -9.84 10.72 -17.72
C SER A 507 -8.86 9.60 -18.09
N ALA A 508 -7.56 9.90 -18.10
CA ALA A 508 -6.51 8.93 -18.39
C ALA A 508 -6.44 7.81 -17.33
N ARG A 509 -6.68 8.14 -16.05
CA ARG A 509 -6.71 7.16 -14.96
C ARG A 509 -7.82 6.15 -15.15
N LEU A 510 -9.02 6.59 -15.49
CA LEU A 510 -10.16 5.71 -15.76
C LEU A 510 -9.89 4.77 -16.94
N LEU A 511 -9.27 5.26 -18.03
CA LEU A 511 -8.89 4.43 -19.17
C LEU A 511 -7.86 3.35 -18.78
N THR A 512 -6.89 3.73 -17.96
CA THR A 512 -5.82 2.84 -17.48
C THR A 512 -6.37 1.72 -16.61
N TRP A 513 -7.25 2.06 -15.65
CA TRP A 513 -7.85 1.08 -14.77
C TRP A 513 -8.82 0.15 -15.49
N ARG A 514 -9.57 0.68 -16.47
CA ARG A 514 -10.39 -0.16 -17.36
C ARG A 514 -9.54 -1.22 -18.07
N ALA A 515 -8.38 -0.84 -18.61
CA ALA A 515 -7.49 -1.80 -19.28
C ALA A 515 -6.94 -2.86 -18.31
N ALA A 516 -6.55 -2.45 -17.10
CA ALA A 516 -6.09 -3.36 -16.04
C ALA A 516 -7.18 -4.37 -15.65
N MET A 517 -8.39 -3.88 -15.35
CA MET A 517 -9.52 -4.74 -14.98
C MET A 517 -9.95 -5.68 -16.11
N LEU A 518 -9.90 -5.25 -17.38
CA LEU A 518 -10.18 -6.15 -18.51
C LEU A 518 -9.17 -7.29 -18.58
N LYS A 519 -7.89 -6.99 -18.34
CA LYS A 519 -6.86 -8.02 -18.26
C LYS A 519 -7.12 -9.00 -17.11
N ASP A 520 -7.41 -8.50 -15.92
CA ASP A 520 -7.69 -9.32 -14.73
C ASP A 520 -8.87 -10.26 -14.95
N ASN A 521 -9.88 -9.79 -15.68
CA ASN A 521 -11.06 -10.59 -16.05
C ASN A 521 -10.87 -11.48 -17.28
N GLY A 522 -9.64 -11.64 -17.79
CA GLY A 522 -9.34 -12.47 -18.96
C GLY A 522 -10.00 -12.01 -20.26
N ARG A 523 -10.41 -10.73 -20.34
CA ARG A 523 -11.04 -10.15 -21.53
C ARG A 523 -9.98 -9.59 -22.48
N PRO A 524 -10.27 -9.46 -23.79
CA PRO A 524 -9.40 -8.71 -24.68
C PRO A 524 -9.19 -7.27 -24.16
N TYR A 525 -7.95 -6.81 -24.14
CA TYR A 525 -7.58 -5.49 -23.61
C TYR A 525 -6.54 -4.74 -24.48
N THR A 526 -6.20 -5.28 -25.65
CA THR A 526 -5.19 -4.68 -26.56
C THR A 526 -5.56 -3.26 -26.98
N GLN A 527 -6.84 -3.02 -27.33
CA GLN A 527 -7.31 -1.69 -27.70
C GLN A 527 -7.30 -0.74 -26.50
N GLU A 528 -7.79 -1.20 -25.36
CA GLU A 528 -7.93 -0.41 -24.14
C GLU A 528 -6.58 -0.04 -23.53
N ALA A 529 -5.60 -0.94 -23.56
CA ALA A 529 -4.23 -0.65 -23.15
C ALA A 529 -3.56 0.39 -24.05
N ALA A 530 -3.77 0.31 -25.37
CA ALA A 530 -3.29 1.32 -26.31
C ALA A 530 -3.94 2.69 -26.08
N MET A 531 -5.26 2.74 -25.84
CA MET A 531 -5.98 3.97 -25.48
C MET A 531 -5.48 4.56 -24.16
N ALA A 532 -5.29 3.73 -23.14
CA ALA A 532 -4.77 4.15 -21.84
C ALA A 532 -3.38 4.76 -21.97
N LYS A 533 -2.45 4.04 -22.60
CA LYS A 533 -1.07 4.50 -22.79
C LYS A 533 -1.02 5.81 -23.58
N LEU A 534 -1.77 5.89 -24.69
CA LEU A 534 -1.84 7.10 -25.50
C LEU A 534 -2.33 8.30 -24.67
N SER A 535 -3.51 8.17 -24.06
CA SER A 535 -4.14 9.24 -23.28
C SER A 535 -3.28 9.69 -22.10
N ALA A 536 -2.78 8.73 -21.30
CA ALA A 536 -1.96 9.03 -20.13
C ALA A 536 -0.63 9.68 -20.49
N SER A 537 0.05 9.21 -21.56
CA SER A 537 1.33 9.79 -21.99
C SER A 537 1.20 11.23 -22.50
N GLU A 538 0.20 11.52 -23.33
CA GLU A 538 -0.05 12.87 -23.84
C GLU A 538 -0.54 13.81 -22.72
N ALA A 539 -1.37 13.29 -21.80
CA ALA A 539 -1.76 14.01 -20.59
C ALA A 539 -0.55 14.35 -19.71
N ALA A 540 0.38 13.41 -19.48
CA ALA A 540 1.57 13.65 -18.67
C ALA A 540 2.46 14.76 -19.24
N THR A 541 2.72 14.76 -20.54
CA THR A 541 3.49 15.83 -21.19
C THR A 541 2.77 17.18 -21.08
N SER A 542 1.46 17.22 -21.34
CA SER A 542 0.65 18.45 -21.25
C SER A 542 0.59 19.00 -19.81
N VAL A 543 0.32 18.15 -18.83
CA VAL A 543 0.23 18.51 -17.42
C VAL A 543 1.58 18.99 -16.89
N ALA A 544 2.67 18.27 -17.19
CA ALA A 544 4.01 18.67 -16.77
C ALA A 544 4.46 19.98 -17.43
N HIS A 545 4.14 20.19 -18.71
CA HIS A 545 4.36 21.47 -19.40
C HIS A 545 3.61 22.62 -18.71
N GLN A 546 2.33 22.41 -18.41
CA GLN A 546 1.53 23.43 -17.73
C GLN A 546 1.98 23.70 -16.30
N ALA A 547 2.51 22.70 -15.59
CA ALA A 547 3.11 22.88 -14.27
C ALA A 547 4.30 23.83 -14.33
N ILE A 548 5.24 23.65 -15.27
CA ILE A 548 6.34 24.60 -15.49
C ILE A 548 5.79 26.02 -15.73
N GLN A 549 4.78 26.15 -16.59
CA GLN A 549 4.19 27.45 -16.92
C GLN A 549 3.55 28.15 -15.70
N ILE A 550 2.90 27.39 -14.80
CA ILE A 550 2.28 27.93 -13.56
C ILE A 550 3.36 28.39 -12.57
N LEU A 551 4.47 27.65 -12.46
CA LEU A 551 5.61 28.04 -11.63
C LEU A 551 6.40 29.22 -12.21
N GLY A 552 6.24 29.51 -13.50
CA GLY A 552 6.97 30.57 -14.20
C GLY A 552 8.48 30.31 -14.20
N GLY A 553 9.29 31.31 -13.87
CA GLY A 553 10.75 31.17 -13.84
C GLY A 553 11.25 30.05 -12.91
N MET A 554 10.54 29.80 -11.80
CA MET A 554 10.88 28.71 -10.88
C MET A 554 10.65 27.32 -11.48
N GLY A 555 9.78 27.20 -12.48
CA GLY A 555 9.52 25.93 -13.15
C GLY A 555 10.62 25.49 -14.12
N TYR A 556 11.54 26.40 -14.47
CA TYR A 556 12.62 26.15 -15.43
C TYR A 556 13.96 25.80 -14.76
N VAL A 557 14.07 25.99 -13.45
CA VAL A 557 15.29 25.73 -12.69
C VAL A 557 15.20 24.40 -11.93
N THR A 558 16.33 23.73 -11.79
CA THR A 558 16.44 22.40 -11.15
C THR A 558 16.19 22.41 -9.64
N GLU A 559 15.96 23.58 -9.03
CA GLU A 559 15.56 23.71 -7.63
C GLU A 559 14.11 23.26 -7.40
N MET A 560 13.28 23.28 -8.44
CA MET A 560 11.90 22.78 -8.40
C MET A 560 11.77 21.51 -9.25
N PRO A 561 10.93 20.55 -8.84
CA PRO A 561 10.83 19.26 -9.51
C PRO A 561 10.07 19.30 -10.86
N ALA A 562 9.39 20.40 -11.19
CA ALA A 562 8.55 20.53 -12.37
C ALA A 562 9.31 20.26 -13.69
N GLU A 563 10.54 20.75 -13.81
CA GLU A 563 11.36 20.54 -15.01
C GLU A 563 11.66 19.05 -15.23
N ARG A 564 11.96 18.32 -14.15
CA ARG A 564 12.21 16.87 -14.21
C ARG A 564 10.95 16.11 -14.62
N HIS A 565 9.80 16.47 -14.06
CA HIS A 565 8.53 15.85 -14.47
C HIS A 565 8.26 16.01 -15.97
N TYR A 566 8.59 17.17 -16.55
CA TYR A 566 8.45 17.38 -18.00
C TYR A 566 9.43 16.53 -18.82
N ARG A 567 10.69 16.47 -18.42
CA ARG A 567 11.70 15.61 -19.07
C ARG A 567 11.31 14.13 -19.00
N ASP A 568 10.83 13.68 -17.84
CA ASP A 568 10.41 12.30 -17.60
C ASP A 568 9.12 11.95 -18.35
N ALA A 569 8.15 12.86 -18.42
CA ALA A 569 6.90 12.64 -19.16
C ALA A 569 7.16 12.38 -20.64
N ARG A 570 8.13 13.07 -21.25
CA ARG A 570 8.37 13.04 -22.69
C ARG A 570 8.65 11.65 -23.25
N ILE A 571 9.35 10.80 -22.50
CA ILE A 571 9.65 9.43 -22.97
C ILE A 571 8.40 8.56 -23.02
N THR A 572 7.36 8.91 -22.26
CA THR A 572 6.14 8.10 -22.15
C THR A 572 5.39 7.99 -23.46
N GLU A 573 5.55 8.95 -24.36
CA GLU A 573 4.94 8.99 -25.69
C GLU A 573 5.73 8.17 -26.73
N ILE A 574 6.91 7.65 -26.39
CA ILE A 574 7.86 7.05 -27.35
C ILE A 574 8.02 5.53 -27.13
N TYR A 575 8.51 5.11 -25.96
CA TYR A 575 8.77 3.69 -25.68
C TYR A 575 7.47 2.84 -25.58
N GLU A 576 7.60 1.52 -25.60
CA GLU A 576 6.47 0.57 -25.58
C GLU A 576 5.42 0.81 -26.69
N GLY A 577 5.91 1.35 -27.81
CA GLY A 577 5.14 1.80 -28.97
C GLY A 577 4.85 3.29 -28.88
N THR A 578 5.27 4.04 -29.90
CA THR A 578 5.02 5.49 -29.95
C THR A 578 3.52 5.79 -29.99
N SER A 579 3.14 7.03 -29.72
CA SER A 579 1.75 7.48 -29.83
C SER A 579 1.13 7.15 -31.20
N GLU A 580 1.90 7.18 -32.28
CA GLU A 580 1.45 6.77 -33.63
C GLU A 580 1.16 5.27 -33.70
N ILE A 581 2.02 4.44 -33.10
CA ILE A 581 1.77 3.00 -33.02
C ILE A 581 0.53 2.70 -32.18
N GLN A 582 0.30 3.42 -31.08
CA GLN A 582 -0.94 3.26 -30.31
C GLN A 582 -2.16 3.60 -31.17
N ARG A 583 -2.11 4.70 -31.93
CA ARG A 583 -3.19 5.08 -32.87
C ARG A 583 -3.44 4.00 -33.92
N LEU A 584 -2.39 3.37 -34.48
CA LEU A 584 -2.53 2.27 -35.42
C LEU A 584 -3.19 1.03 -34.79
N VAL A 585 -2.80 0.66 -33.56
CA VAL A 585 -3.42 -0.46 -32.83
C VAL A 585 -4.90 -0.17 -32.58
N ILE A 586 -5.24 1.04 -32.12
CA ILE A 586 -6.62 1.45 -31.87
C ILE A 586 -7.43 1.41 -33.16
N ALA A 587 -6.93 2.02 -34.23
CA ALA A 587 -7.61 2.05 -35.53
C ALA A 587 -7.82 0.63 -36.07
N GLY A 588 -6.84 -0.25 -35.94
CA GLY A 588 -6.93 -1.65 -36.37
C GLY A 588 -8.03 -2.42 -35.63
N GLN A 589 -8.10 -2.29 -34.30
CA GLN A 589 -9.13 -2.97 -33.49
C GLN A 589 -10.52 -2.38 -33.73
N LEU A 590 -10.63 -1.05 -33.83
CA LEU A 590 -11.88 -0.37 -34.11
C LEU A 590 -12.46 -0.81 -35.47
N LEU A 591 -11.65 -0.77 -36.53
CA LEU A 591 -12.09 -1.19 -37.87
C LEU A 591 -12.47 -2.67 -37.91
N LYS A 592 -11.78 -3.52 -37.13
CA LYS A 592 -12.13 -4.94 -37.01
C LYS A 592 -13.51 -5.12 -36.36
N ALA A 593 -13.78 -4.43 -35.25
CA ALA A 593 -15.07 -4.53 -34.54
C ALA A 593 -16.28 -4.13 -35.40
N TYR A 594 -16.11 -3.17 -36.33
CA TYR A 594 -17.18 -2.77 -37.27
C TYR A 594 -17.31 -3.69 -38.50
N ARG A 595 -16.35 -4.57 -38.76
CA ARG A 595 -16.35 -5.48 -39.92
C ARG A 595 -16.95 -6.85 -39.63
N GLY A 596 -17.15 -7.21 -38.35
CA GLY A 596 -17.56 -8.54 -37.91
C GLY A 596 -16.35 -9.34 -37.42
#